data_AF-A0A512AUK3-F1
#
_entry.id   AF-A0A512AUK3-F1
#
_cell.length_a   1.000
_cell.length_b   1.000
_cell.length_c   1.000
_cell.angle_alpha   90.00
_cell.angle_beta   90.00
_cell.angle_gamma   90.00
#
_symmetry.space_group_name_H-M   'P 1'
#
loop_
_entity.id
_entity.type
_entity.pdbx_description
1 polymer ?
#
loop_
_entity_poly.entity_id
_entity_poly.type
_entity_poly.pdbx_seq_one_letter_code
_entity_poly.pdbx_strand_id
1 'polypeptide(L)'
;MTLQKFPNYFIAVYCNGEVRKLSEEGMLPKSEVRFLIYCKYEKSTSTGQHAYYSNQLFDSSNQRIEDNTFDWDGIKCKINEKEDWEVVIKPSHKGVSLTAHIWDKLMHQEIKKFNNTYHNGNAFQELYNYLERLKVVHTHASLRVIDTKDKEIKKLKEKLEAFKKP
;
A
#
# COMPACT_ATOMS: atom_id res chain seq x y z
N MET A 1 -13.18 25.25 -17.01
CA MET A 1 -12.88 24.20 -16.02
C MET A 1 -11.93 23.21 -16.69
N THR A 2 -10.65 23.25 -16.34
CA THR A 2 -9.61 22.44 -17.00
C THR A 2 -9.71 21.01 -16.47
N LEU A 3 -9.95 20.03 -17.34
CA LEU A 3 -9.93 18.62 -16.96
C LEU A 3 -8.53 18.26 -16.45
N GLN A 4 -8.45 17.79 -15.19
CA GLN A 4 -7.21 17.27 -14.63
C GLN A 4 -6.80 16.04 -15.46
N LYS A 5 -5.60 16.08 -16.06
CA LYS A 5 -5.03 14.91 -16.74
C LYS A 5 -4.50 13.93 -15.69
N PHE A 6 -4.91 12.68 -15.78
CA PHE A 6 -4.44 11.58 -14.94
C PHE A 6 -3.56 10.64 -15.79
N PRO A 7 -2.23 10.84 -15.77
CA PRO A 7 -1.33 9.98 -16.54
C PRO A 7 -1.16 8.62 -15.87
N ASN A 8 -0.85 7.60 -16.66
CA ASN A 8 -0.34 6.34 -16.14
C ASN A 8 0.97 6.58 -15.39
N TYR A 9 1.30 5.71 -14.45
CA TYR A 9 2.55 5.80 -13.71
C TYR A 9 3.04 4.42 -13.28
N PHE A 10 4.28 4.37 -12.80
CA PHE A 10 4.84 3.17 -12.21
C PHE A 10 5.15 3.36 -10.73
N ILE A 11 5.08 2.28 -9.98
CA ILE A 11 5.62 2.16 -8.63
C ILE A 11 6.76 1.15 -8.69
N ALA A 12 7.96 1.57 -8.30
CA ALA A 12 9.07 0.67 -8.05
C ALA A 12 9.13 0.33 -6.56
N VAL A 13 9.32 -0.95 -6.28
CA VAL A 13 9.50 -1.50 -4.95
C VAL A 13 10.88 -2.12 -4.89
N TYR A 14 11.74 -1.55 -4.06
CA TYR A 14 13.13 -1.95 -3.96
C TYR A 14 13.31 -3.09 -2.94
N CYS A 15 14.40 -3.83 -3.07
CA CYS A 15 14.73 -4.95 -2.17
C CYS A 15 14.86 -4.53 -0.69
N ASN A 16 15.16 -3.25 -0.43
CA ASN A 16 15.21 -2.66 0.93
C ASN A 16 13.83 -2.25 1.48
N GLY A 17 12.74 -2.47 0.74
CA GLY A 17 11.38 -2.08 1.12
C GLY A 17 11.00 -0.62 0.80
N GLU A 18 11.90 0.14 0.18
CA GLU A 18 11.60 1.48 -0.32
C GLU A 18 10.61 1.41 -1.49
N VAL A 19 9.67 2.35 -1.52
CA VAL A 19 8.69 2.50 -2.60
C VAL A 19 8.85 3.86 -3.25
N ARG A 20 9.00 3.90 -4.58
CA ARG A 20 9.06 5.15 -5.35
C ARG A 20 8.03 5.16 -6.46
N LYS A 21 7.26 6.26 -6.53
CA LYS A 21 6.48 6.60 -7.72
C LYS A 21 7.41 7.15 -8.79
N LEU A 22 7.25 6.66 -10.02
CA LEU A 22 8.00 7.08 -11.18
C LEU A 22 7.05 7.74 -12.18
N SER A 23 7.35 8.98 -12.55
CA SER A 23 6.78 9.62 -13.74
C SER A 23 7.57 9.12 -14.95
N GLU A 24 6.90 8.37 -15.84
CA GLU A 24 7.39 7.82 -17.13
C GLU A 24 8.86 7.36 -17.18
N GLU A 25 9.06 6.03 -17.19
CA GLU A 25 10.27 5.31 -17.62
C GLU A 25 11.63 5.97 -17.32
N GLY A 26 11.80 6.56 -16.13
CA GLY A 26 13.12 6.90 -15.62
C GLY A 26 13.95 5.63 -15.48
N MET A 27 15.20 5.64 -15.95
CA MET A 27 16.11 4.50 -15.85
C MET A 27 16.21 4.00 -14.40
N LEU A 28 15.59 2.84 -14.14
CA LEU A 28 15.71 2.15 -12.87
C LEU A 28 17.01 1.34 -12.85
N PRO A 29 17.81 1.40 -11.78
CA PRO A 29 18.82 0.38 -11.54
C PRO A 29 18.11 -0.95 -11.30
N LYS A 30 17.98 -1.76 -12.36
CA LYS A 30 17.24 -3.03 -12.37
C LYS A 30 17.66 -3.99 -11.26
N SER A 31 18.93 -3.91 -10.82
CA SER A 31 19.52 -4.79 -9.81
C SER A 31 18.93 -4.63 -8.40
N GLU A 32 18.21 -3.53 -8.12
CA GLU A 32 17.70 -3.25 -6.77
C GLU A 32 16.17 -3.31 -6.67
N VAL A 33 15.48 -3.44 -7.81
CA VAL A 33 14.01 -3.47 -7.86
C VAL A 33 13.52 -4.90 -7.67
N ARG A 34 12.73 -5.14 -6.63
CA ARG A 34 12.07 -6.42 -6.37
C ARG A 34 10.83 -6.58 -7.24
N PHE A 35 10.01 -5.53 -7.33
CA PHE A 35 8.78 -5.51 -8.13
C PHE A 35 8.55 -4.16 -8.79
N LEU A 36 7.89 -4.19 -9.95
CA LEU A 36 7.31 -3.02 -10.59
C LEU A 36 5.80 -3.15 -10.64
N ILE A 37 5.08 -2.06 -10.39
CA ILE A 37 3.64 -2.01 -10.53
C ILE A 37 3.31 -0.92 -11.52
N TYR A 38 2.72 -1.32 -12.65
CA TYR A 38 2.16 -0.39 -13.61
C TYR A 38 0.74 -0.01 -13.17
N CYS A 39 0.53 1.27 -12.92
CA CYS A 39 -0.76 1.85 -12.57
C CYS A 39 -1.34 2.53 -13.83
N LYS A 40 -2.27 1.84 -14.49
CA LYS A 40 -2.94 2.31 -15.70
C LYS A 40 -4.22 3.03 -15.33
N TYR A 41 -4.37 4.27 -15.78
CA TYR A 41 -5.58 5.05 -15.57
C TYR A 41 -6.76 4.36 -16.25
N GLU A 42 -7.86 4.20 -15.51
CA GLU A 42 -9.11 3.63 -16.01
C GLU A 42 -10.17 4.71 -16.20
N LYS A 43 -10.46 5.46 -15.13
CA LYS A 43 -11.53 6.46 -15.11
C LYS A 43 -11.35 7.42 -13.94
N SER A 44 -12.10 8.52 -13.94
CA SER A 44 -12.26 9.40 -12.79
C SER A 44 -13.64 9.26 -12.14
N THR A 45 -13.80 9.78 -10.93
CA THR A 45 -15.13 10.04 -10.35
C THR A 45 -15.90 11.04 -11.24
N SER A 46 -17.23 11.07 -11.11
CA SER A 46 -18.08 11.99 -11.87
C SER A 46 -17.74 13.47 -11.62
N THR A 47 -17.17 13.79 -10.46
CA THR A 47 -16.69 15.14 -10.12
C THR A 47 -15.30 15.46 -10.70
N GLY A 48 -14.60 14.47 -11.25
CA GLY A 48 -13.22 14.59 -11.74
C GLY A 48 -12.15 14.73 -10.65
N GLN A 49 -12.53 14.66 -9.37
CA GLN A 49 -11.63 14.92 -8.24
C GLN A 49 -10.70 13.75 -7.90
N HIS A 50 -11.09 12.52 -8.26
CA HIS A 50 -10.32 11.32 -7.98
C HIS A 50 -10.23 10.43 -9.21
N ALA A 51 -9.15 9.68 -9.30
CA ALA A 51 -8.89 8.72 -10.37
C ALA A 51 -8.93 7.29 -9.84
N TYR A 52 -9.23 6.35 -10.73
CA TYR A 52 -9.12 4.93 -10.50
C TYR A 52 -8.10 4.38 -11.48
N TYR A 53 -7.21 3.54 -10.96
CA TYR A 53 -6.20 2.85 -11.72
C TYR A 53 -6.43 1.34 -11.66
N SER A 54 -6.01 0.65 -12.72
CA SER A 54 -5.69 -0.76 -12.67
C SER A 54 -4.21 -0.95 -12.36
N ASN A 55 -3.89 -1.90 -11.48
CA ASN A 55 -2.56 -2.18 -10.95
C ASN A 55 -2.07 -3.50 -11.51
N GLN A 56 -0.96 -3.45 -12.24
CA GLN A 56 -0.34 -4.62 -12.84
C GLN A 56 1.05 -4.81 -12.28
N LEU A 57 1.24 -5.87 -11.49
CA LEU A 57 2.52 -6.32 -10.95
C LEU A 57 3.42 -7.00 -12.02
N PHE A 58 4.70 -6.66 -11.98
CA PHE A 58 5.79 -7.21 -12.77
C PHE A 58 6.95 -7.57 -11.84
N ASP A 59 7.69 -8.63 -12.20
CA ASP A 59 8.89 -9.05 -11.49
C ASP A 59 10.12 -8.20 -11.88
N SER A 60 11.28 -8.52 -11.30
CA SER A 60 12.56 -7.87 -11.59
C SER A 60 13.06 -8.08 -13.03
N SER A 61 12.50 -9.06 -13.75
CA SER A 61 12.75 -9.31 -15.17
C SER A 61 11.74 -8.61 -16.09
N ASN A 62 10.89 -7.74 -15.53
CA ASN A 62 9.78 -7.07 -16.22
C ASN A 62 8.75 -8.04 -16.81
N GLN A 63 8.65 -9.26 -16.30
CA GLN A 63 7.59 -10.19 -16.68
C GLN A 63 6.36 -9.94 -15.81
N ARG A 64 5.18 -9.95 -16.45
CA ARG A 64 3.89 -9.80 -15.77
C ARG A 64 3.73 -10.96 -14.79
N ILE A 65 3.49 -10.64 -13.52
CA ILE A 65 3.13 -11.66 -12.53
C ILE A 65 1.64 -11.95 -12.63
N GLU A 66 1.30 -13.18 -13.00
CA GLU A 66 -0.08 -13.65 -13.07
C GLU A 66 -0.78 -13.49 -11.71
N ASP A 67 -2.07 -13.15 -11.74
CA ASP A 67 -2.89 -12.90 -10.55
C ASP A 67 -2.40 -11.82 -9.57
N ASN A 68 -1.41 -10.98 -9.95
CA ASN A 68 -0.83 -9.94 -9.07
C ASN A 68 -0.39 -10.48 -7.69
N THR A 69 0.10 -11.72 -7.65
CA THR A 69 0.41 -12.41 -6.39
C THR A 69 1.91 -12.63 -6.25
N PHE A 70 2.48 -12.26 -5.12
CA PHE A 70 3.91 -12.43 -4.82
C PHE A 70 4.14 -13.00 -3.42
N ASP A 71 5.33 -13.58 -3.23
CA ASP A 71 5.83 -13.98 -1.91
C ASP A 71 6.72 -12.89 -1.31
N TRP A 72 6.49 -12.61 -0.04
CA TRP A 72 7.27 -11.70 0.79
C TRP A 72 7.82 -12.45 2.01
N ASP A 73 8.88 -13.21 1.79
CA ASP A 73 9.62 -13.96 2.81
C ASP A 73 8.72 -14.97 3.57
N GLY A 74 7.92 -15.71 2.79
CA GLY A 74 6.94 -16.69 3.27
C GLY A 74 5.56 -16.11 3.61
N ILE A 75 5.32 -14.84 3.30
CA ILE A 75 4.00 -14.20 3.37
C ILE A 75 3.48 -14.03 1.95
N LYS A 76 2.36 -14.67 1.62
CA LYS A 76 1.74 -14.52 0.31
C LYS A 76 0.92 -13.23 0.28
N CYS A 77 1.09 -12.41 -0.75
CA CYS A 77 0.33 -11.18 -0.94
C CYS A 77 -0.22 -11.12 -2.36
N LYS A 78 -1.52 -10.82 -2.49
CA LYS A 78 -2.19 -10.55 -3.76
C LYS A 78 -2.72 -9.12 -3.76
N ILE A 79 -2.30 -8.32 -4.73
CA ILE A 79 -2.83 -6.96 -4.94
C ILE A 79 -4.00 -7.03 -5.92
N ASN A 80 -5.17 -6.50 -5.53
CA ASN A 80 -6.28 -6.44 -6.45
C ASN A 80 -5.94 -5.54 -7.64
N GLU A 81 -6.22 -6.04 -8.84
CA GLU A 81 -5.94 -5.29 -10.07
C GLU A 81 -6.74 -3.99 -10.10
N LYS A 82 -7.99 -3.99 -9.63
CA LYS A 82 -8.82 -2.78 -9.62
C LYS A 82 -8.79 -2.11 -8.25
N GLU A 83 -8.69 -0.79 -8.27
CA GLU A 83 -8.93 0.03 -7.08
C GLU A 83 -10.42 0.15 -6.76
N ASP A 84 -10.71 0.20 -5.47
CA ASP A 84 -12.07 0.30 -4.94
C ASP A 84 -12.34 1.68 -4.30
N TRP A 85 -13.61 2.03 -4.15
CA TRP A 85 -14.05 3.25 -3.46
C TRP A 85 -14.59 2.93 -2.07
N GLU A 86 -13.74 2.84 -1.04
CA GLU A 86 -14.28 2.48 0.27
C GLU A 86 -13.43 2.73 1.53
N VAL A 87 -12.28 3.40 1.45
CA VAL A 87 -11.57 3.69 2.71
C VAL A 87 -12.22 4.88 3.40
N VAL A 88 -12.70 4.68 4.63
CA VAL A 88 -13.23 5.76 5.49
C VAL A 88 -12.04 6.53 6.08
N ILE A 89 -11.70 7.67 5.47
CA ILE A 89 -10.58 8.52 5.91
C ILE A 89 -10.98 9.35 7.15
N LYS A 90 -12.26 9.72 7.23
CA LYS A 90 -12.93 10.42 8.35
C LYS A 90 -14.39 9.96 8.41
N PRO A 91 -15.12 10.16 9.52
CA PRO A 91 -16.57 9.97 9.51
C PRO A 91 -17.16 10.72 8.30
N SER A 92 -17.89 10.02 7.42
CA SER A 92 -18.46 10.49 6.14
C SER A 92 -17.54 10.72 4.92
N HIS A 93 -16.21 10.57 5.03
CA HIS A 93 -15.29 10.70 3.88
C HIS A 93 -14.81 9.34 3.38
N LYS A 94 -15.16 8.99 2.15
CA LYS A 94 -14.60 7.84 1.42
C LYS A 94 -13.45 8.27 0.52
N GLY A 95 -12.49 7.39 0.31
CA GLY A 95 -11.38 7.58 -0.62
C GLY A 95 -11.11 6.34 -1.45
N VAL A 96 -10.32 6.53 -2.51
CA VAL A 96 -9.83 5.45 -3.37
C VAL A 96 -8.90 4.56 -2.56
N SER A 97 -9.03 3.24 -2.72
CA SER A 97 -8.26 2.28 -1.96
C SER A 97 -7.59 1.22 -2.81
N LEU A 98 -6.34 0.95 -2.46
CA LEU A 98 -5.63 -0.26 -2.86
C LEU A 98 -6.07 -1.40 -1.93
N THR A 99 -6.64 -2.46 -2.50
CA THR A 99 -7.04 -3.65 -1.76
C THR A 99 -6.00 -4.75 -1.93
N ALA A 100 -5.55 -5.35 -0.83
CA ALA A 100 -4.64 -6.49 -0.86
C ALA A 100 -5.18 -7.64 0.00
N HIS A 101 -5.02 -8.86 -0.51
CA HIS A 101 -5.24 -10.09 0.22
C HIS A 101 -3.88 -10.59 0.72
N ILE A 102 -3.74 -10.76 2.02
CA ILE A 102 -2.46 -11.11 2.66
C ILE A 102 -2.68 -12.39 3.43
N TRP A 103 -1.86 -13.40 3.19
CA TRP A 103 -1.83 -14.65 3.95
C TRP A 103 -0.56 -14.66 4.79
N ASP A 104 -0.71 -14.80 6.10
CA ASP A 104 0.42 -14.95 7.00
C ASP A 104 1.09 -16.33 6.89
N LYS A 105 2.14 -16.57 7.70
CA LYS A 105 2.90 -17.83 7.64
C LYS A 105 2.11 -19.08 8.04
N LEU A 106 0.94 -18.89 8.67
CA LEU A 106 0.00 -19.96 9.02
C LEU A 106 -1.13 -20.09 8.00
N MET A 107 -1.01 -19.43 6.84
CA MET A 107 -2.01 -19.39 5.78
C MET A 107 -3.35 -18.77 6.18
N HIS A 108 -3.38 -18.01 7.30
CA HIS A 108 -4.56 -17.22 7.64
C HIS A 108 -4.60 -15.96 6.79
N GLN A 109 -5.75 -15.73 6.14
CA GLN A 109 -5.94 -14.61 5.24
C GLN A 109 -6.57 -13.41 5.94
N GLU A 110 -6.05 -12.22 5.65
CA GLU A 110 -6.74 -10.95 5.87
C GLU A 110 -6.82 -10.10 4.60
N ILE A 111 -7.92 -9.37 4.48
CA ILE A 111 -8.09 -8.36 3.45
C ILE A 111 -7.75 -7.01 4.07
N LYS A 112 -6.76 -6.32 3.50
CA LYS A 112 -6.35 -4.97 3.90
C LYS A 112 -6.66 -3.97 2.80
N LYS A 113 -7.11 -2.79 3.21
CA LYS A 113 -7.34 -1.64 2.33
C LYS A 113 -6.41 -0.52 2.75
N PHE A 114 -5.70 0.04 1.79
CA PHE A 114 -4.76 1.14 1.97
C PHE A 114 -5.26 2.37 1.22
N ASN A 115 -5.12 3.55 1.82
CA ASN A 115 -5.63 4.79 1.22
C ASN A 115 -4.76 5.21 0.02
N ASN A 116 -5.31 5.15 -1.19
CA ASN A 116 -4.61 5.55 -2.41
C ASN A 116 -5.18 6.82 -3.08
N THR A 117 -5.95 7.63 -2.34
CA THR A 117 -6.66 8.81 -2.88
C THR A 117 -5.75 9.79 -3.64
N TYR A 118 -4.47 9.90 -3.26
CA TYR A 118 -3.53 10.84 -3.89
C TYR A 118 -2.62 10.19 -4.94
N HIS A 119 -2.67 8.87 -5.09
CA HIS A 119 -1.85 8.09 -6.04
C HIS A 119 -0.36 8.50 -6.03
N ASN A 120 0.21 8.76 -4.85
CA ASN A 120 1.60 9.23 -4.69
C ASN A 120 2.57 8.11 -4.27
N GLY A 121 2.10 6.86 -4.23
CA GLY A 121 2.87 5.70 -3.78
C GLY A 121 2.67 5.34 -2.30
N ASN A 122 2.02 6.18 -1.50
CA ASN A 122 1.85 5.94 -0.06
C ASN A 122 1.08 4.65 0.25
N ALA A 123 0.02 4.33 -0.50
CA ALA A 123 -0.74 3.09 -0.27
C ALA A 123 0.14 1.84 -0.41
N PHE A 124 1.04 1.84 -1.39
CA PHE A 124 2.01 0.77 -1.59
C PHE A 124 3.04 0.77 -0.46
N GLN A 125 3.59 1.93 -0.08
CA GLN A 125 4.50 2.00 1.07
C GLN A 125 3.86 1.47 2.37
N GLU A 126 2.60 1.80 2.63
CA GLU A 126 1.86 1.26 3.78
C GLU A 126 1.68 -0.26 3.69
N LEU A 127 1.38 -0.80 2.51
CA LEU A 127 1.32 -2.24 2.27
C LEU A 127 2.66 -2.91 2.58
N TYR A 128 3.78 -2.40 2.05
CA TYR A 128 5.08 -3.02 2.30
C TYR A 128 5.55 -2.87 3.75
N ASN A 129 5.26 -1.74 4.39
CA ASN A 129 5.49 -1.57 5.83
C ASN A 129 4.68 -2.58 6.65
N TYR A 130 3.43 -2.87 6.23
CA TYR A 130 2.62 -3.91 6.86
C TYR A 130 3.25 -5.29 6.71
N LEU A 131 3.72 -5.63 5.51
CA LEU A 131 4.39 -6.92 5.22
C LEU A 131 5.69 -7.08 6.02
N GLU A 132 6.52 -6.04 6.12
CA GLU A 132 7.76 -6.06 6.93
C GLU A 132 7.48 -6.30 8.41
N ARG A 133 6.44 -5.65 8.96
CA ARG A 133 6.04 -5.90 10.36
C ARG A 133 5.49 -7.30 10.54
N LEU A 134 4.66 -7.77 9.60
CA LEU A 134 4.10 -9.12 9.62
C LEU A 134 5.20 -10.18 9.50
N LYS A 135 6.26 -9.92 8.71
CA LYS A 135 7.43 -10.80 8.58
C LYS A 135 8.12 -11.03 9.93
N VAL A 136 8.24 -10.00 10.76
CA VAL A 136 8.85 -10.09 12.09
C VAL A 136 8.00 -10.89 13.08
N VAL A 137 6.68 -10.71 13.05
CA VAL A 137 5.76 -11.26 14.08
C VAL A 137 4.99 -12.50 13.62
N HIS A 138 5.17 -12.86 12.36
CA HIS A 138 4.70 -14.04 11.63
C HIS A 138 3.20 -14.23 11.45
N THR A 139 2.35 -13.66 12.30
CA THR A 139 0.88 -13.81 12.23
C THR A 139 0.14 -12.49 12.32
N HIS A 140 -1.04 -12.43 11.69
CA HIS A 140 -1.89 -11.24 11.77
C HIS A 140 -2.39 -10.97 13.20
N ALA A 141 -2.64 -12.03 13.97
CA ALA A 141 -3.06 -11.93 15.37
C ALA A 141 -1.99 -11.27 16.23
N SER A 142 -0.73 -11.72 16.12
CA SER A 142 0.40 -11.11 16.84
C SER A 142 0.58 -9.64 16.46
N LEU A 143 0.45 -9.31 15.17
CA LEU A 143 0.59 -7.93 14.70
C LEU A 143 -0.47 -6.99 15.31
N ARG A 144 -1.73 -7.44 15.41
CA ARG A 144 -2.80 -6.66 16.08
C ARG A 144 -2.52 -6.41 17.55
N VAL A 145 -1.96 -7.38 18.25
CA VAL A 145 -1.61 -7.23 19.67
C VAL A 145 -0.56 -6.14 19.83
N ILE A 146 0.47 -6.16 18.98
CA ILE A 146 1.53 -5.13 18.96
C ILE A 146 0.96 -3.76 18.62
N ASP A 147 0.13 -3.65 17.57
CA ASP A 147 -0.55 -2.40 17.20
C ASP A 147 -1.37 -1.80 18.34
N THR A 148 -2.02 -2.66 19.13
CA THR A 148 -2.80 -2.24 20.30
C THR A 148 -1.89 -1.69 21.38
N LYS A 149 -0.79 -2.39 21.68
CA LYS A 149 0.20 -1.98 22.68
C LYS A 149 0.90 -0.68 22.30
N ASP A 150 1.28 -0.52 21.04
CA ASP A 150 1.91 0.71 20.54
C ASP A 150 0.99 1.93 20.70
N LYS A 151 -0.32 1.75 20.44
CA LYS A 151 -1.33 2.80 20.65
C LYS A 151 -1.49 3.15 22.12
N GLU A 152 -1.51 2.16 23.01
CA GLU A 152 -1.54 2.38 24.46
C GLU A 152 -0.32 3.16 24.94
N ILE A 153 0.88 2.76 24.50
CA ILE A 153 2.15 3.42 24.83
C ILE A 153 2.14 4.87 24.33
N LYS A 154 1.68 5.12 23.10
CA LYS A 154 1.60 6.48 22.54
C LYS A 154 0.69 7.38 23.39
N LYS A 155 -0.51 6.91 23.75
CA LYS A 155 -1.44 7.65 24.62
C LYS A 155 -0.84 7.95 25.99
N LEU A 156 -0.11 7.00 26.57
CA LEU A 156 0.58 7.20 27.85
C LEU A 156 1.69 8.25 27.74
N LYS A 157 2.49 8.23 26.66
CA LYS A 157 3.53 9.24 26.40
C LYS A 157 2.92 10.64 26.25
N GLU A 158 1.83 10.78 25.49
CA GLU A 158 1.14 12.06 25.31
C GLU A 158 0.60 12.62 26.64
N LYS A 159 0.01 11.76 27.49
CA LYS A 159 -0.42 12.15 28.84
C LYS A 159 0.75 12.60 29.70
N LEU A 160 1.84 11.85 29.70
CA LEU A 160 3.04 12.18 30.49
C LEU A 160 3.62 13.54 30.09
N GLU A 161 3.70 13.83 28.79
CA GLU A 161 4.18 15.13 28.29
C GLU A 161 3.22 16.28 28.63
N ALA A 162 1.90 16.02 28.65
CA ALA A 162 0.92 17.01 29.12
C ALA A 162 1.07 17.31 30.62
N PHE A 163 1.36 16.30 31.45
CA PHE A 163 1.62 16.49 32.88
C PHE A 163 2.94 17.24 33.18
N LYS A 164 3.91 17.18 32.27
CA LYS A 164 5.20 17.87 32.41
C LYS A 164 5.17 19.33 31.95
N LYS A 165 4.13 19.77 31.25
CA LYS A 165 3.95 21.18 30.89
C LYS A 165 3.28 21.91 32.06
N PRO A 166 3.97 22.83 32.76
CA PRO A 166 3.42 23.60 33.86
C PRO A 166 2.28 24.53 33.41
#